data_AF-A0A4V6JIF6-F1
#
_entry.id   AF-A0A4V6JIF6-F1
#
_cell.length_a   1.000
_cell.length_b   1.000
_cell.length_c   1.000
_cell.angle_alpha   90.00
_cell.angle_beta   90.00
_cell.angle_gamma   90.00
#
_symmetry.space_group_name_H-M   'P 1'
#
loop_
_entity.id
_entity.type
_entity.pdbx_description
1 polymer ?
#
loop_
_entity_poly.entity_id
_entity_poly.type
_entity_poly.pdbx_seq_one_letter_code
_entity_poly.pdbx_strand_id
1 'polypeptide(L)'
;MPKAQTAKNRAEALRAEKKRQREEEKEQRAQQAERRQAVKPLSYFIKQAQHAFNEFIRYRDRHLPCVSCDRHHEGQYHAGHFRTTGANPELRFDEDNCHKQCSACNNHLSGNLTAYRPALIAKIGQAVLTPLWGHTNYRNGSVTTTSGSATSIAQSSKN
;
A
#
# COMPACT_ATOMS: atom_id res chain seq x y z
N MET A 1 -29.03 64.23 -3.25
CA MET A 1 -29.26 63.12 -4.20
C MET A 1 -28.01 62.42 -4.81
N PRO A 2 -26.75 62.89 -4.74
CA PRO A 2 -25.62 62.23 -5.42
C PRO A 2 -25.05 60.99 -4.73
N LYS A 3 -25.21 60.85 -3.40
CA LYS A 3 -24.63 59.73 -2.60
C LYS A 3 -25.24 58.35 -2.90
N ALA A 4 -26.51 58.31 -3.33
CA ALA A 4 -27.20 57.05 -3.65
C ALA A 4 -26.71 56.45 -4.97
N GLN A 5 -26.44 57.29 -5.98
CA GLN A 5 -25.92 56.86 -7.27
C GLN A 5 -24.49 56.29 -7.15
N THR A 6 -23.65 56.90 -6.31
CA THR A 6 -22.28 56.41 -6.06
C THR A 6 -22.26 55.05 -5.37
N ALA A 7 -23.18 54.82 -4.42
CA ALA A 7 -23.32 53.53 -3.75
C ALA A 7 -23.78 52.42 -4.73
N LYS A 8 -24.70 52.74 -5.63
CA LYS A 8 -25.17 51.81 -6.68
C LYS A 8 -24.04 51.43 -7.64
N ASN A 9 -23.29 52.42 -8.14
CA ASN A 9 -22.16 52.20 -9.05
C ASN A 9 -21.07 51.33 -8.39
N ARG A 10 -20.78 51.55 -7.09
CA ARG A 10 -19.82 50.72 -6.33
C ARG A 10 -20.31 49.28 -6.17
N ALA A 11 -21.59 49.07 -5.92
CA ALA A 11 -22.17 47.73 -5.81
C ALA A 11 -22.13 46.96 -7.14
N GLU A 12 -22.36 47.65 -8.27
CA GLU A 12 -22.21 47.07 -9.61
C GLU A 12 -20.76 46.70 -9.93
N ALA A 13 -19.80 47.58 -9.62
CA ALA A 13 -18.37 47.31 -9.79
C ALA A 13 -17.91 46.09 -8.96
N LEU A 14 -18.36 45.96 -7.71
CA LEU A 14 -18.08 44.80 -6.85
C LEU A 14 -18.69 43.50 -7.39
N ARG A 15 -19.86 43.56 -8.02
CA ARG A 15 -20.50 42.40 -8.66
C ARG A 15 -19.75 41.98 -9.93
N ALA A 16 -19.31 42.94 -10.75
CA ALA A 16 -18.51 42.69 -11.93
C ALA A 16 -17.16 42.06 -11.58
N GLU A 17 -16.48 42.58 -10.55
CA GLU A 17 -15.23 42.03 -10.03
C GLU A 17 -15.39 40.59 -9.54
N LYS A 18 -16.41 40.32 -8.69
CA LYS A 18 -16.70 38.95 -8.24
C LYS A 18 -17.04 38.00 -9.37
N LYS A 19 -17.69 38.50 -10.44
CA LYS A 19 -17.97 37.69 -11.63
C LYS A 19 -16.68 37.33 -12.36
N ARG A 20 -15.80 38.31 -12.57
CA ARG A 20 -14.48 38.11 -13.19
C ARG A 20 -13.63 37.10 -12.40
N GLN A 21 -13.54 37.27 -11.08
CA GLN A 21 -12.81 36.33 -10.21
C GLN A 21 -13.33 34.89 -10.31
N ARG A 22 -14.66 34.70 -10.39
CA ARG A 22 -15.25 33.36 -10.57
C ARG A 22 -14.94 32.77 -11.95
N GLU A 23 -14.92 33.60 -12.99
CA GLU A 23 -14.58 33.18 -14.35
C GLU A 23 -13.10 32.77 -14.43
N GLU A 24 -12.20 33.57 -13.86
CA GLU A 24 -10.76 33.27 -13.75
C GLU A 24 -10.53 31.99 -12.94
N GLU A 25 -11.16 31.81 -11.78
CA GLU A 25 -11.08 30.58 -11.00
C GLU A 25 -11.58 29.35 -11.78
N LYS A 26 -12.67 29.51 -12.53
CA LYS A 26 -13.23 28.43 -13.36
C LYS A 26 -12.25 28.05 -14.47
N GLU A 27 -11.65 29.03 -15.13
CA GLU A 27 -10.67 28.82 -16.18
C GLU A 27 -9.41 28.16 -15.63
N GLN A 28 -8.89 28.63 -14.50
CA GLN A 28 -7.75 28.01 -13.82
C GLN A 28 -8.03 26.55 -13.42
N ARG A 29 -9.24 26.27 -12.90
CA ARG A 29 -9.63 24.88 -12.57
C ARG A 29 -9.71 24.01 -13.82
N ALA A 30 -10.22 24.52 -14.93
CA ALA A 30 -10.27 23.82 -16.21
C ALA A 30 -8.87 23.50 -16.73
N GLN A 31 -7.98 24.50 -16.78
CA GLN A 31 -6.58 24.33 -17.19
C GLN A 31 -5.85 23.32 -16.28
N GLN A 32 -6.05 23.39 -14.97
CA GLN A 32 -5.46 22.40 -14.06
C GLN A 32 -5.99 20.99 -14.28
N ALA A 33 -7.28 20.83 -14.61
CA ALA A 33 -7.87 19.53 -14.92
C ALA A 33 -7.27 18.95 -16.21
N GLU A 34 -7.12 19.77 -17.25
CA GLU A 34 -6.47 19.40 -18.50
C GLU A 34 -5.01 18.96 -18.27
N ARG A 35 -4.23 19.74 -17.51
CA ARG A 35 -2.85 19.37 -17.14
C ARG A 35 -2.80 18.05 -16.36
N ARG A 36 -3.74 17.81 -15.44
CA ARG A 36 -3.84 16.54 -14.69
C ARG A 36 -4.19 15.35 -15.59
N GLN A 37 -4.97 15.56 -16.64
CA GLN A 37 -5.29 14.54 -17.64
C GLN A 37 -4.10 14.27 -18.58
N ALA A 38 -3.30 15.30 -18.87
CA ALA A 38 -2.11 15.19 -19.71
C ALA A 38 -0.97 14.40 -19.04
N VAL A 39 -0.89 14.42 -17.70
CA VAL A 39 0.11 13.64 -16.95
C VAL A 39 -0.37 12.22 -16.68
N LYS A 40 0.58 11.28 -16.60
CA LYS A 40 0.26 9.91 -16.18
C LYS A 40 -0.15 9.92 -14.70
N PRO A 41 -1.22 9.21 -14.31
CA PRO A 41 -1.64 9.13 -12.92
C PRO A 41 -0.61 8.35 -12.09
N LEU A 42 -0.58 8.57 -10.77
CA LEU A 42 0.31 7.83 -9.86
C LEU A 42 0.21 6.30 -10.02
N SER A 43 -1.01 5.79 -10.27
CA SER A 43 -1.27 4.37 -10.50
C SER A 43 -0.50 3.80 -11.70
N TYR A 44 -0.22 4.61 -12.73
CA TYR A 44 0.62 4.22 -13.86
C TYR A 44 2.04 3.91 -13.38
N PHE A 45 2.66 4.82 -12.63
CA PHE A 45 4.01 4.64 -12.11
C PHE A 45 4.10 3.51 -11.07
N ILE A 46 3.09 3.38 -10.20
CA ILE A 46 3.00 2.26 -9.26
C ILE A 46 2.99 0.91 -10.00
N LYS A 47 2.27 0.78 -11.12
CA LYS A 47 2.27 -0.46 -11.92
C LYS A 47 3.64 -0.76 -12.52
N GLN A 48 4.33 0.25 -13.04
CA GLN A 48 5.68 0.11 -13.59
C GLN A 48 6.69 -0.30 -12.50
N ALA A 49 6.64 0.37 -11.34
CA ALA A 49 7.47 0.01 -10.19
C ALA A 49 7.17 -1.41 -9.68
N GLN A 50 5.90 -1.82 -9.62
CA GLN A 50 5.53 -3.18 -9.23
C GLN A 50 6.06 -4.22 -10.22
N HIS A 51 6.01 -3.95 -11.52
CA HIS A 51 6.56 -4.86 -12.53
C HIS A 51 8.07 -5.07 -12.31
N ALA A 52 8.83 -3.96 -12.20
CA ALA A 52 10.26 -4.00 -11.96
C ALA A 52 10.61 -4.69 -10.63
N PHE A 53 9.89 -4.37 -9.56
CA PHE A 53 10.06 -5.02 -8.25
C PHE A 53 9.79 -6.54 -8.32
N ASN A 54 8.70 -6.96 -8.98
CA ASN A 54 8.36 -8.38 -9.11
C ASN A 54 9.39 -9.15 -9.94
N GLU A 55 9.99 -8.52 -10.96
CA GLU A 55 11.09 -9.09 -11.72
C GLU A 55 12.35 -9.23 -10.85
N PHE A 56 12.70 -8.18 -10.12
CA PHE A 56 13.81 -8.19 -9.18
C PHE A 56 13.67 -9.30 -8.13
N ILE A 57 12.52 -9.45 -7.46
CA ILE A 57 12.31 -10.51 -6.45
C ILE A 57 12.50 -11.91 -7.06
N ARG A 58 11.96 -12.16 -8.25
CA ARG A 58 12.13 -13.44 -8.95
C ARG A 58 13.60 -13.71 -9.30
N TYR A 59 14.34 -12.67 -9.69
CA TYR A 59 15.76 -12.78 -10.00
C TYR A 59 16.64 -12.97 -8.74
N ARG A 60 16.37 -12.21 -7.68
CA ARG A 60 17.02 -12.33 -6.36
C ARG A 60 16.92 -13.76 -5.84
N ASP A 61 15.72 -14.34 -5.90
CA ASP A 61 15.41 -15.66 -5.36
C ASP A 61 15.52 -16.79 -6.42
N ARG A 62 16.15 -16.55 -7.57
CA ARG A 62 16.14 -17.48 -8.73
C ARG A 62 16.64 -18.89 -8.41
N HIS A 63 17.59 -19.01 -7.48
CA HIS A 63 18.20 -20.29 -7.06
C HIS A 63 17.56 -20.90 -5.81
N LEU A 64 16.57 -20.24 -5.21
CA LEU A 64 15.85 -20.74 -4.03
C LEU A 64 14.61 -21.54 -4.46
N PRO A 65 14.11 -22.47 -3.66
CA PRO A 65 12.80 -23.08 -3.92
C PRO A 65 11.65 -22.08 -3.69
N CYS A 66 10.41 -22.51 -3.93
CA CYS A 66 9.23 -21.75 -3.53
C CYS A 66 9.22 -21.49 -2.02
N VAL A 67 9.06 -20.24 -1.59
CA VAL A 67 9.10 -19.85 -0.17
C VAL A 67 8.08 -20.58 0.72
N SER A 68 6.94 -21.02 0.16
CA SER A 68 5.89 -21.66 0.97
C SER A 68 5.95 -23.18 1.00
N CYS A 69 6.30 -23.83 -0.10
CA CYS A 69 6.27 -25.29 -0.17
C CYS A 69 7.65 -25.93 -0.28
N ASP A 70 8.71 -25.13 -0.31
CA ASP A 70 10.12 -25.56 -0.34
C ASP A 70 10.47 -26.48 -1.52
N ARG A 71 9.70 -26.41 -2.61
CA ARG A 71 9.94 -27.19 -3.84
C ARG A 71 10.40 -26.32 -5.01
N HIS A 72 11.21 -26.93 -5.86
CA HIS A 72 11.47 -26.45 -7.22
C HIS A 72 10.35 -26.93 -8.15
N HIS A 73 9.90 -26.04 -9.02
CA HIS A 73 8.79 -26.25 -9.94
C HIS A 73 9.23 -25.84 -11.34
N GLU A 74 8.73 -26.54 -12.35
CA GLU A 74 8.94 -26.17 -13.76
C GLU A 74 7.91 -25.12 -14.26
N GLY A 75 6.90 -24.84 -13.42
CA GLY A 75 5.83 -23.90 -13.74
C GLY A 75 6.17 -22.44 -13.45
N GLN A 76 5.16 -21.58 -13.59
CA GLN A 76 5.32 -20.14 -13.34
C GLN A 76 5.61 -19.82 -11.87
N TYR A 77 6.54 -18.91 -11.68
CA TYR A 77 6.87 -18.29 -10.41
C TYR A 77 6.44 -16.83 -10.37
N HIS A 78 5.99 -16.39 -9.19
CA HIS A 78 5.56 -15.02 -8.90
C HIS A 78 6.38 -14.43 -7.75
N ALA A 79 6.28 -13.12 -7.59
CA ALA A 79 6.71 -12.42 -6.39
C ALA A 79 5.53 -12.38 -5.41
N GLY A 80 5.46 -13.35 -4.50
CA GLY A 80 4.35 -13.52 -3.56
C GLY A 80 4.55 -12.67 -2.30
N HIS A 81 3.58 -11.80 -2.01
CA HIS A 81 3.58 -10.96 -0.80
C HIS A 81 3.00 -11.72 0.40
N PHE A 82 3.73 -11.74 1.51
CA PHE A 82 3.27 -12.31 2.77
C PHE A 82 2.09 -11.52 3.36
N ARG A 83 2.16 -10.19 3.28
CA ARG A 83 1.07 -9.24 3.54
C ARG A 83 0.65 -8.58 2.24
N THR A 84 -0.63 -8.70 1.90
CA THR A 84 -1.13 -8.23 0.60
C THR A 84 -0.97 -6.73 0.42
N THR A 85 -0.63 -6.31 -0.80
CA THR A 85 -0.45 -4.89 -1.17
C THR A 85 -1.73 -4.06 -1.13
N GLY A 86 -2.89 -4.73 -1.08
CA GLY A 86 -4.20 -4.10 -0.96
C GLY A 86 -4.53 -3.70 0.48
N ALA A 87 -4.16 -4.54 1.45
CA ALA A 87 -4.39 -4.27 2.87
C ALA A 87 -3.22 -3.53 3.53
N ASN A 88 -2.00 -3.66 3.00
CA ASN A 88 -0.77 -3.12 3.60
C ASN A 88 0.06 -2.47 2.47
N PRO A 89 -0.40 -1.36 1.87
CA PRO A 89 0.27 -0.71 0.73
C PRO A 89 1.68 -0.20 1.06
N GLU A 90 1.96 0.10 2.33
CA GLU A 90 3.28 0.48 2.85
C GLU A 90 4.32 -0.63 2.74
N LEU A 91 3.89 -1.90 2.74
CA LEU A 91 4.76 -3.08 2.60
C LEU A 91 4.92 -3.54 1.14
N ARG A 92 4.43 -2.78 0.16
CA ARG A 92 4.35 -3.19 -1.24
C ARG A 92 5.70 -3.50 -1.88
N PHE A 93 6.69 -2.67 -1.55
CA PHE A 93 8.06 -2.75 -2.07
C PHE A 93 9.05 -3.18 -0.99
N ASP A 94 8.54 -3.72 0.12
CA ASP A 94 9.36 -4.30 1.16
C ASP A 94 9.81 -5.70 0.71
N GLU A 95 11.12 -5.85 0.60
CA GLU A 95 11.78 -7.09 0.17
C GLU A 95 11.62 -8.24 1.15
N ASP A 96 11.46 -7.96 2.45
CA ASP A 96 11.22 -8.97 3.49
C ASP A 96 9.75 -9.39 3.54
N ASN A 97 8.87 -8.62 2.89
CA ASN A 97 7.47 -8.99 2.68
C ASN A 97 7.24 -9.79 1.39
N CYS A 98 8.19 -9.85 0.45
CA CYS A 98 7.98 -10.40 -0.89
C CYS A 98 9.05 -11.40 -1.33
N HIS A 99 8.63 -12.58 -1.77
CA HIS A 99 9.54 -13.69 -2.10
C HIS A 99 9.04 -14.51 -3.29
N LYS A 100 9.96 -15.26 -3.92
CA LYS A 100 9.58 -16.18 -4.99
C LYS A 100 8.62 -17.26 -4.50
N GLN A 101 7.46 -17.34 -5.15
CA GLN A 101 6.39 -18.29 -4.82
C GLN A 101 5.83 -18.93 -6.08
N CYS A 102 5.56 -20.24 -6.06
CA CYS A 102 5.00 -20.93 -7.22
C CYS A 102 3.51 -20.59 -7.40
N SER A 103 3.00 -20.70 -8.64
CA SER A 103 1.60 -20.44 -8.97
C SER A 103 0.60 -21.19 -8.07
N ALA A 104 0.88 -22.45 -7.73
CA ALA A 104 0.01 -23.23 -6.85
C ALA A 104 -0.14 -22.61 -5.45
N CYS A 105 0.97 -22.20 -4.82
CA CYS A 105 0.92 -21.57 -3.50
C CYS A 105 0.33 -20.15 -3.57
N ASN A 106 0.73 -19.36 -4.58
CA ASN A 106 0.35 -17.96 -4.68
C ASN A 106 -1.11 -17.76 -5.09
N ASN A 107 -1.54 -18.42 -6.17
CA ASN A 107 -2.81 -18.14 -6.82
C ASN A 107 -3.94 -19.05 -6.30
N HIS A 108 -3.64 -20.29 -5.92
CA HIS A 108 -4.66 -21.29 -5.56
C HIS A 108 -4.79 -21.52 -4.04
N LEU A 109 -3.73 -21.26 -3.26
CA LEU A 109 -3.72 -21.44 -1.80
C LEU A 109 -3.71 -20.11 -1.04
N SER A 110 -4.17 -19.02 -1.66
CA SER A 110 -4.21 -17.68 -1.05
C SER A 110 -2.88 -17.25 -0.42
N GLY A 111 -1.77 -17.45 -1.14
CA GLY A 111 -0.41 -17.16 -0.66
C GLY A 111 0.17 -18.20 0.29
N ASN A 112 -0.56 -19.28 0.62
CA ASN A 112 -0.15 -20.39 1.48
C ASN A 112 0.51 -19.90 2.80
N LEU A 113 -0.15 -18.96 3.49
CA LEU A 113 0.43 -18.23 4.63
C LEU A 113 0.83 -19.15 5.79
N THR A 114 0.12 -20.26 6.00
CA THR A 114 0.45 -21.26 7.03
C THR A 114 1.86 -21.82 6.85
N ALA A 115 2.28 -22.07 5.61
CA ALA A 115 3.61 -22.58 5.30
C ALA A 115 4.62 -21.45 5.02
N TYR A 116 4.15 -20.31 4.50
CA TYR A 116 4.99 -19.13 4.26
C TYR A 116 5.54 -18.56 5.59
N ARG A 117 4.71 -18.41 6.62
CA ARG A 117 5.13 -17.83 7.91
C ARG A 117 6.34 -18.53 8.55
N PRO A 118 6.35 -19.86 8.77
CA PRO A 118 7.51 -20.52 9.36
C PRO A 118 8.76 -20.42 8.46
N ALA A 119 8.59 -20.43 7.13
CA ALA A 119 9.70 -20.21 6.21
C ALA A 119 10.32 -18.80 6.34
N LEU A 120 9.50 -17.77 6.57
CA LEU A 120 10.00 -16.42 6.87
C LEU A 120 10.75 -16.37 8.21
N ILE A 121 10.23 -17.00 9.26
CA ILE A 121 10.94 -17.06 10.55
C ILE A 121 12.34 -17.66 10.35
N ALA A 122 12.45 -18.73 9.57
CA ALA A 122 13.73 -19.36 9.26
C ALA A 122 14.64 -18.46 8.39
N LYS A 123 14.08 -17.71 7.45
CA LYS A 123 14.83 -16.89 6.49
C LYS A 123 15.32 -15.55 7.04
N ILE A 124 14.43 -14.79 7.68
CA ILE A 124 14.68 -13.40 8.12
C ILE A 124 14.66 -13.25 9.65
N GLY A 125 14.32 -14.31 10.37
CA GLY A 125 14.21 -14.28 11.83
C GLY A 125 12.90 -13.66 12.32
N GLN A 126 12.54 -14.01 13.56
CA GLN A 126 11.31 -13.52 14.18
C GLN A 126 11.31 -11.99 14.36
N ALA A 127 12.47 -11.38 14.64
CA ALA A 127 12.58 -9.94 14.84
C ALA A 127 12.15 -9.14 13.59
N VAL A 128 12.55 -9.56 12.40
CA VAL A 128 12.19 -8.90 11.12
C VAL A 128 10.75 -9.24 10.72
N LEU A 129 10.29 -10.47 10.97
CA LEU A 129 8.91 -10.85 10.70
C LEU A 129 7.89 -10.10 11.56
N THR A 130 8.24 -9.78 12.80
CA THR A 130 7.32 -9.21 13.79
C THR A 130 6.68 -7.90 13.32
N PRO A 131 7.39 -6.88 12.81
CA PRO A 131 6.76 -5.67 12.26
C PRO A 131 5.91 -5.93 11.00
N LEU A 132 6.24 -6.94 10.18
CA LEU A 132 5.42 -7.32 9.01
C LEU A 132 4.09 -7.96 9.43
N TRP A 133 4.11 -8.75 10.50
CA TRP A 133 2.92 -9.41 11.04
C TRP A 133 2.12 -8.51 12.01
N GLY A 134 2.81 -7.56 12.64
CA GLY A 134 2.34 -6.75 13.75
C GLY A 134 1.05 -6.01 13.41
N HIS A 135 0.01 -6.29 14.20
CA HIS A 135 -1.32 -5.72 14.10
C HIS A 135 -1.31 -4.18 14.21
N THR A 136 -1.18 -3.47 13.09
CA THR A 136 -1.65 -2.09 13.00
C THR A 136 -3.17 -2.09 12.80
N ASN A 137 -3.92 -2.33 13.89
CA ASN A 137 -5.29 -1.85 13.96
C ASN A 137 -5.25 -0.34 14.20
N TYR A 138 -4.97 0.43 13.16
CA TYR A 138 -5.16 1.88 13.19
C TYR A 138 -6.65 2.17 12.97
N ARG A 139 -7.47 2.05 14.03
CA ARG A 139 -8.82 2.63 14.05
C ARG A 139 -8.77 3.89 14.91
N ASN A 140 -8.97 5.04 14.27
CA ASN A 140 -9.29 6.31 14.92
C ASN A 140 -8.26 6.86 15.91
N GLY A 141 -6.98 6.95 15.52
CA GLY A 141 -6.00 7.83 16.20
C GLY A 141 -5.58 7.43 17.62
N SER A 142 -5.87 6.20 18.05
CA SER A 142 -5.35 5.63 19.30
C SER A 142 -4.53 4.38 18.98
N VAL A 143 -3.28 4.36 19.41
CA VAL A 143 -2.41 3.19 19.31
C VAL A 143 -2.69 2.31 20.51
N THR A 144 -3.37 1.18 20.32
CA THR A 144 -3.47 0.12 21.33
C THR A 144 -2.61 -1.05 20.91
N THR A 145 -1.48 -1.23 21.60
CA THR A 145 -0.65 -2.43 21.50
C THR A 145 -1.34 -3.54 22.30
N THR A 146 -2.13 -4.39 21.65
CA THR A 146 -2.62 -5.60 22.34
C THR A 146 -1.46 -6.59 22.45
N SER A 147 -0.76 -6.55 23.58
CA SER A 147 0.22 -7.56 23.96
C SER A 147 -0.49 -8.92 24.02
N GLY A 148 -0.18 -9.80 23.06
CA GLY A 148 -0.64 -11.19 23.11
C GLY A 148 -0.11 -11.86 24.37
N SER A 149 -1.03 -12.37 25.20
CA SER A 149 -0.72 -13.10 26.42
C SER A 149 0.28 -14.23 26.17
N ALA A 150 1.38 -14.21 26.92
CA ALA A 150 2.26 -15.36 27.05
C ALA A 150 1.52 -16.46 27.81
N THR A 151 1.09 -17.51 27.12
CA THR A 151 0.58 -18.72 27.77
C THR A 151 1.75 -19.45 28.42
N SER A 152 1.82 -19.40 29.75
CA SER A 152 2.76 -20.18 30.57
C SER A 152 2.47 -21.68 30.43
N ILE A 153 3.42 -22.45 29.91
CA ILE A 153 3.40 -23.91 29.96
C ILE A 153 3.85 -24.32 31.36
N ALA A 154 2.92 -24.81 32.17
CA ALA A 154 3.23 -25.46 33.45
C ALA A 154 3.85 -26.84 33.17
N GLN A 155 5.05 -27.08 33.70
CA GLN A 155 5.72 -28.37 33.70
C GLN A 155 5.01 -29.31 34.69
N SER A 156 4.49 -30.44 34.21
CA SER A 156 4.02 -31.53 35.07
C SER A 156 5.22 -32.30 35.61
N SER A 157 5.49 -32.19 36.91
CA SER A 157 6.28 -33.16 37.66
C SER A 157 5.52 -34.48 37.75
N LYS A 158 6.13 -35.54 37.23
CA LYS A 158 5.74 -36.92 37.53
C LYS A 158 6.35 -37.30 38.88
N ASN A 159 5.51 -37.77 39.80
CA ASN A 159 5.89 -38.75 40.81
C ASN A 159 5.42 -40.12 40.32
#